data_AF-A0A1X0Q635-F1
#
_entry.id   AF-A0A1X0Q635-F1
#
_cell.length_a   1.000
_cell.length_b   1.000
_cell.length_c   1.000
_cell.angle_alpha   90.00
_cell.angle_beta   90.00
_cell.angle_gamma   90.00
#
_symmetry.space_group_name_H-M   'P 1'
#
loop_
_entity.id
_entity.type
_entity.pdbx_description
1 polymer ?
#
loop_
_entity_poly.entity_id
_entity_poly.type
_entity_poly.pdbx_seq_one_letter_code
_entity_poly.pdbx_strand_id
1 'polypeptide(L)'
;MKIQNGEYIEKVNKRRKDVDFLNKLVLVKNRDVSKLAPKFLGPYRVLDVKPEFNTVSVDIDGTTKRFSFRDIKPFKEEEGVVTEVTYN
;
A
#
# COMPACT_ATOMS: atom_id res chain seq x y z
N MET A 1 -8.71 -8.64 33.73
CA MET A 1 -8.46 -9.67 32.70
C MET A 1 -7.64 -9.04 31.57
N LYS A 2 -6.39 -9.47 31.36
CA LYS A 2 -5.46 -8.90 30.37
C LYS A 2 -4.81 -10.02 29.55
N ILE A 3 -5.53 -10.70 28.67
CA ILE A 3 -4.99 -11.50 27.55
C ILE A 3 -6.16 -11.57 26.55
N GLN A 4 -6.11 -11.16 25.27
CA GLN A 4 -5.46 -11.87 24.15
C GLN A 4 -5.54 -11.03 22.85
N ASN A 5 -4.96 -9.82 22.80
CA ASN A 5 -4.88 -9.12 21.52
C ASN A 5 -3.81 -9.75 20.59
N GLY A 6 -2.70 -10.26 21.14
CA GLY A 6 -1.63 -10.88 20.34
C GLY A 6 -2.05 -12.14 19.58
N GLU A 7 -2.63 -13.13 20.28
CA GLU A 7 -3.07 -14.39 19.66
C GLU A 7 -4.18 -14.20 18.62
N TYR A 8 -5.06 -13.21 18.83
CA TYR A 8 -6.11 -12.88 17.86
C TYR A 8 -5.51 -12.29 16.58
N ILE A 9 -4.59 -11.34 16.71
CA ILE A 9 -3.90 -10.71 15.58
C ILE A 9 -3.11 -11.75 14.78
N GLU A 10 -2.40 -12.67 15.45
CA GLU A 10 -1.68 -13.77 14.78
C GLU A 10 -2.61 -14.72 14.05
N LYS A 11 -3.74 -15.13 14.66
CA LYS A 11 -4.74 -16.00 14.00
C LYS A 11 -5.36 -15.35 12.77
N VAL A 12 -5.66 -14.05 12.82
CA VAL A 12 -6.26 -13.31 11.70
C VAL A 12 -5.23 -13.04 10.59
N ASN A 13 -3.96 -12.90 10.94
CA ASN A 13 -2.90 -12.50 10.00
C ASN A 13 -2.05 -13.65 9.44
N LYS A 14 -2.39 -14.93 9.69
CA LYS A 14 -1.62 -16.11 9.24
C LYS A 14 -1.27 -16.17 7.74
N ARG A 15 -1.96 -15.42 6.87
CA ARG A 15 -1.69 -15.35 5.42
C ARG A 15 -1.23 -13.98 4.94
N ARG A 16 -1.05 -13.00 5.84
CA ARG A 16 -0.51 -11.69 5.47
C ARG A 16 0.97 -11.88 5.22
N LYS A 17 1.41 -11.61 3.98
CA LYS A 17 2.84 -11.47 3.71
C LYS A 17 3.38 -10.37 4.61
N ASP A 18 4.51 -10.63 5.25
CA ASP A 18 5.31 -9.60 5.91
C ASP A 18 5.83 -8.66 4.83
N VAL A 19 5.01 -7.68 4.48
CA VAL A 19 5.40 -6.64 3.54
C VAL A 19 5.70 -5.44 4.39
N ASP A 20 6.99 -5.22 4.64
CA ASP A 20 7.45 -3.96 5.18
C ASP A 20 7.14 -2.86 4.15
N PHE A 21 6.25 -1.95 4.51
CA PHE A 21 5.87 -0.80 3.68
C PHE A 21 6.55 0.49 4.14
N LEU A 22 7.25 0.49 5.27
CA LEU A 22 7.80 1.72 5.84
C LEU A 22 8.77 2.37 4.87
N ASN A 23 8.63 3.69 4.68
CA ASN A 23 9.42 4.48 3.73
C ASN A 23 9.33 4.07 2.24
N LYS A 24 8.45 3.12 1.89
CA LYS A 24 8.23 2.72 0.49
C LYS A 24 7.16 3.57 -0.17
N LEU A 25 7.18 3.55 -1.50
CA LEU A 25 6.13 4.12 -2.33
C LEU A 25 4.98 3.14 -2.48
N VAL A 26 3.76 3.65 -2.32
CA VAL A 26 2.53 2.88 -2.47
C VAL A 26 1.52 3.62 -3.33
N LEU A 27 0.67 2.85 -4.00
CA LEU A 27 -0.52 3.35 -4.66
C LEU A 27 -1.72 3.19 -3.71
N VAL A 28 -2.55 4.22 -3.59
CA VAL A 28 -3.77 4.20 -2.76
C VAL A 28 -5.00 4.06 -3.64
N LYS A 29 -5.99 3.29 -3.21
CA LYS A 29 -7.23 3.08 -3.96
C LYS A 29 -7.98 4.40 -4.12
N ASN A 30 -8.32 4.73 -5.37
CA ASN A 30 -9.16 5.87 -5.65
C ASN A 30 -10.61 5.54 -5.23
N ARG A 31 -11.22 6.40 -4.43
CA ARG A 31 -12.62 6.27 -4.00
C ARG A 31 -13.57 7.15 -4.80
N ASP A 32 -13.04 7.93 -5.75
CA ASP A 32 -13.86 8.68 -6.68
C ASP A 32 -14.71 7.73 -7.54
N VAL A 33 -15.96 8.13 -7.79
CA VAL A 33 -17.02 7.30 -8.40
C VAL A 33 -17.10 7.43 -9.92
N SER A 34 -16.23 8.26 -10.52
CA SER A 34 -16.22 8.42 -11.98
C SER A 34 -15.63 7.20 -12.69
N LYS A 35 -16.34 6.69 -13.70
CA LYS A 35 -15.93 5.53 -14.52
C LYS A 35 -14.59 5.73 -15.25
N LEU A 36 -14.20 6.99 -15.47
CA LEU A 36 -12.97 7.35 -16.18
C LEU A 36 -11.81 7.65 -15.23
N ALA A 37 -12.05 7.71 -13.92
CA ALA A 37 -11.00 8.02 -12.95
C ALA A 37 -10.05 6.83 -12.78
N PRO A 38 -8.74 7.09 -12.57
CA PRO A 38 -7.78 6.02 -12.33
C PRO A 38 -8.16 5.26 -11.05
N LYS A 39 -8.04 3.94 -11.07
CA LYS A 39 -8.42 3.05 -9.95
C LYS A 39 -7.54 3.25 -8.71
N PHE A 40 -6.31 3.71 -8.90
CA PHE A 40 -5.35 4.00 -7.83
C PHE A 40 -4.71 5.38 -8.06
N LEU A 41 -4.31 6.03 -6.98
CA LEU A 41 -3.63 7.32 -6.94
C LEU A 41 -2.22 7.15 -6.34
N GLY A 42 -1.32 8.07 -6.66
CA GLY A 42 0.07 8.06 -6.21
C GLY A 42 1.05 7.87 -7.37
N PRO A 43 2.31 7.47 -7.10
CA PRO A 43 2.80 6.90 -5.84
C PRO A 43 2.90 7.91 -4.68
N TYR A 44 2.64 7.44 -3.46
CA TYR A 44 2.77 8.20 -2.22
C TYR A 44 3.73 7.51 -1.25
N ARG A 45 4.44 8.30 -0.45
CA ARG A 45 5.40 7.76 0.53
C ARG A 45 4.68 7.35 1.81
N VAL A 46 4.99 6.15 2.28
CA VAL A 46 4.53 5.65 3.59
C VAL A 46 5.37 6.27 4.70
N LEU A 47 4.70 6.89 5.66
CA LEU A 47 5.31 7.51 6.84
C LEU A 47 5.30 6.59 8.06
N ASP A 48 4.23 5.81 8.22
CA ASP A 48 4.01 4.98 9.41
C ASP A 48 3.15 3.76 9.08
N VAL A 49 3.42 2.64 9.75
CA VAL A 49 2.74 1.36 9.56
C VAL A 49 2.25 0.87 10.91
N LYS A 50 0.95 0.62 11.04
CA LYS A 50 0.33 0.08 12.26
C LYS A 50 -0.35 -1.25 11.98
N PRO A 51 0.40 -2.37 12.00
CA PRO A 51 -0.13 -3.70 11.70
C PRO A 51 -1.30 -4.11 12.60
N GLU A 52 -1.26 -3.71 13.86
CA GLU A 52 -2.27 -4.00 14.89
C GLU A 52 -3.63 -3.39 14.57
N PHE A 53 -3.66 -2.28 13.83
CA PHE A 53 -4.90 -1.63 13.37
C PHE A 53 -5.20 -1.88 11.89
N ASN A 54 -4.38 -2.67 11.19
CA ASN A 54 -4.47 -2.91 9.76
C ASN A 54 -4.42 -1.61 8.92
N THR A 55 -3.59 -0.66 9.33
CA THR A 55 -3.50 0.66 8.69
C THR A 55 -2.08 1.09 8.35
N VAL A 56 -1.99 1.92 7.32
CA VAL A 56 -0.76 2.58 6.86
C VAL A 56 -1.04 4.07 6.72
N SER A 57 -0.12 4.91 7.16
CA SER A 57 -0.18 6.35 7.00
C SER A 57 0.72 6.75 5.83
N VAL A 58 0.18 7.50 4.88
CA VAL A 58 0.89 8.01 3.71
C VAL A 58 0.83 9.53 3.70
N ASP A 59 1.85 10.14 3.12
CA ASP A 59 1.84 11.57 2.81
C ASP A 59 1.20 11.81 1.44
N ILE A 60 0.17 12.64 1.41
CA ILE A 60 -0.49 13.10 0.18
C ILE A 60 -0.49 14.61 0.23
N ASP A 61 0.36 15.23 -0.60
CA ASP A 61 0.50 16.69 -0.75
C ASP A 61 0.74 17.42 0.60
N GLY A 62 1.59 16.85 1.46
CA GLY A 62 1.91 17.41 2.78
C GLY A 62 0.86 17.11 3.86
N THR A 63 -0.18 16.35 3.53
CA THR A 63 -1.20 15.89 4.48
C THR A 63 -1.05 14.41 4.74
N THR A 64 -0.86 14.04 6.01
CA THR A 64 -0.87 12.63 6.42
C THR A 64 -2.29 12.08 6.37
N LYS A 65 -2.48 11.02 5.57
CA LYS A 65 -3.76 10.29 5.47
C LYS A 65 -3.55 8.82 5.80
N ARG A 66 -4.52 8.23 6.50
CA ARG A 66 -4.47 6.83 6.93
C ARG A 66 -5.36 5.96 6.03
N PHE A 67 -4.81 4.87 5.53
CA PHE A 67 -5.49 3.89 4.68
C PHE A 67 -5.38 2.49 5.27
N SER A 68 -6.32 1.61 4.90
CA SER A 68 -6.22 0.20 5.25
C SER A 68 -5.23 -0.52 4.33
N PHE A 69 -4.60 -1.61 4.79
CA PHE A 69 -3.74 -2.44 3.90
C PHE A 69 -4.47 -2.96 2.65
N ARG A 70 -5.82 -3.03 2.67
CA ARG A 70 -6.64 -3.43 1.51
C ARG A 70 -6.76 -2.34 0.45
N ASP A 71 -6.61 -1.08 0.88
CA ASP A 71 -6.72 0.09 0.02
C ASP A 71 -5.35 0.55 -0.50
N ILE A 72 -4.26 -0.15 -0.18
CA ILE A 72 -2.92 0.17 -0.68
C ILE A 72 -2.36 -0.96 -1.54
N LYS A 73 -1.50 -0.60 -2.48
CA LYS A 73 -0.67 -1.53 -3.25
C LYS A 73 0.77 -1.06 -3.24
N PRO A 74 1.75 -1.97 -3.16
CA PRO A 74 3.15 -1.60 -3.37
C PRO A 74 3.31 -1.02 -4.77
N PHE A 75 3.97 0.13 -4.87
CA PHE A 75 4.41 0.65 -6.16
C PHE A 75 5.60 -0.20 -6.62
N LYS A 76 5.51 -0.75 -7.84
CA LYS A 76 6.64 -1.38 -8.52
C LYS A 76 7.07 -0.39 -9.58
N GLU A 77 8.29 0.13 -9.50
CA GLU A 77 8.89 0.75 -10.68
C GLU A 77 8.95 -0.32 -11.76
N GLU A 78 8.39 -0.03 -12.93
CA GLU A 78 8.58 -0.90 -14.09
C GLU A 78 10.07 -0.83 -14.44
N GLU A 79 10.75 -1.99 -14.40
CA GLU A 79 12.07 -2.12 -15.03
C GLU A 79 11.88 -1.74 -16.50
N GLY A 80 12.58 -0.68 -16.94
CA GLY A 80 12.43 -0.17 -18.30
C GLY A 80 12.62 -1.28 -19.31
N VAL A 81 11.56 -1.61 -20.05
CA VAL A 81 11.64 -2.56 -21.16
C VAL A 81 12.44 -1.87 -22.27
N VAL A 82 13.72 -2.18 -22.38
CA VAL A 82 14.52 -1.81 -23.55
C VAL A 82 14.02 -2.68 -24.70
N THR A 83 13.09 -2.17 -25.50
CA THR A 83 12.82 -2.77 -26.80
C THR A 83 14.01 -2.45 -27.71
N GLU A 84 14.94 -3.39 -27.84
CA GLU A 84 15.93 -3.37 -28.91
C GLU A 84 15.18 -3.55 -30.24
N VAL A 85 14.81 -2.44 -30.87
CA VAL A 85 14.25 -2.45 -32.23
C VAL A 85 15.42 -2.71 -33.19
N THR A 86 15.59 -3.97 -33.60
CA THR A 86 16.52 -4.32 -34.69
C THR A 86 15.82 -4.06 -36.02
N TYR A 87 16.28 -3.07 -36.78
CA TYR A 87 15.85 -2.88 -38.17
C TYR A 87 16.64 -3.85 -39.05
N ASN A 88 15.93 -4.77 -39.72
CA ASN A 88 16.45 -5.56 -40.84
C ASN A 88 16.28 -4.80 -42.15
#